data_AF-A0A3N4KMU8-F1
#
_entry.id   AF-A0A3N4KMU8-F1
#
_cell.length_a   1.000
_cell.length_b   1.000
_cell.length_c   1.000
_cell.angle_alpha   90.00
_cell.angle_beta   90.00
_cell.angle_gamma   90.00
#
_symmetry.space_group_name_H-M   'P 1'
#
loop_
_entity.id
_entity.type
_entity.pdbx_description
1 polymer ?
#
loop_
_entity_poly.entity_id
_entity_poly.type
_entity_poly.pdbx_seq_one_letter_code
_entity_poly.pdbx_strand_id
1 'polypeptide(L)'
;MAGREIVLAEKIDLHLCWEGKQLYLKPIPTFLLHHDFFTHAICTAAAPPGSTTASSDLYASACGFLKSYTKLIRHESDLAIAQEKNLIPASVTWNQWCDFSADIVLNTTGMILSQRYDYGELRLTRLNLLYEMHACEPFHWGDHRYKFLLDTISHEWLLFTFVYFTVVLTAMQAVLATQYGAGSVGIQRAAFGCGVFVLVVAGGSCVLMGVFVWLRAYVLFFSETWIGRQQYRIYYLDRILEALVLSE
;
A
#
# COMPACT_ATOMS: atom_id res chain seq x y z
N MET A 1 -21.88 -1.86 7.47
CA MET A 1 -20.40 -1.88 7.50
C MET A 1 -19.93 -3.21 8.10
N ALA A 2 -19.21 -4.03 7.35
CA ALA A 2 -18.88 -5.40 7.74
C ALA A 2 -17.72 -5.45 8.75
N GLY A 3 -18.02 -5.40 10.06
CA GLY A 3 -17.12 -5.83 11.15
C GLY A 3 -15.71 -5.23 11.23
N ARG A 4 -15.45 -4.11 10.54
CA ARG A 4 -14.16 -3.41 10.52
C ARG A 4 -14.15 -2.28 11.53
N GLU A 5 -13.01 -2.09 12.17
CA GLU A 5 -12.72 -1.01 13.11
C GLU A 5 -12.28 0.23 12.33
N ILE A 6 -12.90 1.38 12.60
CA ILE A 6 -12.54 2.65 11.98
C ILE A 6 -11.42 3.30 12.81
N VAL A 7 -10.30 3.60 12.16
CA VAL A 7 -9.14 4.27 12.75
C VAL A 7 -8.96 5.63 12.09
N LEU A 8 -8.79 6.68 12.90
CA LEU A 8 -8.56 8.02 12.40
C LEU A 8 -7.13 8.16 11.87
N ALA A 9 -6.99 8.72 10.67
CA ALA A 9 -5.70 8.98 10.05
C ALA A 9 -5.55 10.45 9.63
N GLU A 10 -4.49 11.12 10.05
CA GLU A 10 -4.27 12.53 9.69
C GLU A 10 -3.74 12.70 8.25
N LYS A 11 -2.96 11.73 7.78
CA LYS A 11 -2.43 11.72 6.42
C LYS A 11 -3.59 11.49 5.44
N ILE A 12 -3.74 12.42 4.47
CA ILE A 12 -4.69 12.26 3.36
C ILE A 12 -4.42 10.97 2.58
N ASP A 13 -3.17 10.52 2.66
CA ASP A 13 -2.71 9.34 1.98
C ASP A 13 -3.38 8.04 2.41
N LEU A 14 -3.74 7.96 3.69
CA LEU A 14 -4.34 6.77 4.29
C LEU A 14 -5.87 6.76 4.20
N HIS A 15 -6.49 7.82 3.67
CA HIS A 15 -7.95 7.86 3.55
C HIS A 15 -8.44 6.72 2.64
N LEU A 16 -9.41 5.94 3.14
CA LEU A 16 -9.94 4.73 2.48
C LEU A 16 -8.95 3.56 2.33
N CYS A 17 -7.83 3.59 3.06
CA CYS A 17 -6.92 2.47 3.11
C CYS A 17 -7.32 1.51 4.24
N TRP A 18 -7.21 0.19 4.04
CA TRP A 18 -7.49 -0.79 5.09
C TRP A 18 -6.40 -1.84 5.24
N GLU A 19 -6.23 -2.31 6.48
CA GLU A 19 -5.31 -3.37 6.87
C GLU A 19 -5.98 -4.31 7.87
N GLY A 20 -6.13 -5.59 7.50
CA GLY A 20 -6.78 -6.59 8.35
C GLY A 20 -8.24 -6.21 8.65
N LYS A 21 -8.52 -5.81 9.90
CA LYS A 21 -9.83 -5.31 10.34
C LYS A 21 -9.90 -3.79 10.47
N GLN A 22 -8.80 -3.07 10.29
CA GLN A 22 -8.74 -1.63 10.50
C GLN A 22 -8.94 -0.89 9.16
N LEU A 23 -9.87 0.06 9.14
CA LEU A 23 -10.11 0.98 8.03
C LEU A 23 -9.66 2.38 8.45
N TYR A 24 -8.68 2.92 7.74
CA TYR A 24 -8.15 4.25 7.98
C TYR A 24 -9.01 5.29 7.26
N LEU A 25 -9.54 6.24 8.02
CA LEU A 25 -10.33 7.35 7.50
C LEU A 25 -9.79 8.66 8.05
N LYS A 26 -9.53 9.60 7.15
CA LYS A 26 -9.20 10.97 7.53
C LYS A 26 -10.46 11.76 7.89
N PRO A 27 -10.60 12.32 9.10
CA PRO A 27 -11.76 13.12 9.48
C PRO A 27 -11.91 14.33 8.56
N ILE A 28 -13.16 14.74 8.30
CA ILE A 28 -13.43 15.94 7.51
C ILE A 28 -13.02 17.15 8.36
N PRO A 29 -12.05 17.97 7.91
CA PRO A 29 -11.75 19.20 8.61
C PRO A 29 -12.96 20.14 8.61
N THR A 30 -13.28 20.74 9.75
CA THR A 30 -14.43 21.63 9.92
C THR A 30 -14.45 22.79 8.93
N PHE A 31 -13.27 23.30 8.54
CA PHE A 31 -13.16 24.37 7.55
C PHE A 31 -13.65 23.96 6.15
N LEU A 32 -13.60 22.66 5.79
CA LEU A 32 -14.14 22.19 4.50
C LEU A 32 -15.67 22.20 4.46
N LEU A 33 -16.32 22.20 5.62
CA LEU A 33 -17.77 22.26 5.75
C LEU A 33 -18.30 23.70 5.75
N HIS A 34 -17.43 24.70 5.95
CA HIS A 34 -17.81 26.11 5.88
C HIS A 34 -17.82 26.60 4.43
N HIS A 35 -19.01 26.97 3.95
CA HIS A 35 -19.22 27.49 2.59
C HIS A 35 -18.33 28.68 2.25
N ASP A 36 -18.16 29.63 3.18
CA ASP A 36 -17.35 30.83 2.96
C ASP A 36 -15.87 30.47 2.77
N PHE A 37 -15.35 29.52 3.56
CA PHE A 37 -13.98 29.06 3.40
C PHE A 37 -13.81 28.29 2.08
N PHE A 38 -14.76 27.41 1.76
CA PHE A 38 -14.70 26.62 0.53
C PHE A 38 -14.68 27.53 -0.70
N THR A 39 -15.55 28.54 -0.74
CA THR A 39 -15.58 29.50 -1.86
C THR A 39 -14.35 30.41 -1.89
N HIS A 40 -13.92 30.98 -0.77
CA HIS A 40 -12.82 31.96 -0.73
C HIS A 40 -11.40 31.40 -0.66
N ALA A 41 -11.20 30.12 -0.34
CA ALA A 41 -9.87 29.52 -0.26
C ALA A 41 -9.65 28.43 -1.32
N ILE A 42 -10.71 27.73 -1.73
CA ILE A 42 -10.62 26.60 -2.67
C ILE A 42 -11.10 27.04 -4.06
N CYS A 43 -12.24 27.73 -4.15
CA CYS A 43 -12.78 28.17 -5.45
C CYS A 43 -12.08 29.43 -6.02
N THR A 44 -11.75 30.44 -5.21
CA THR A 44 -11.08 31.68 -5.68
C THR A 44 -9.58 31.52 -5.94
N ALA A 45 -8.92 30.54 -5.30
CA ALA A 45 -7.56 30.17 -5.66
C ALA A 45 -7.47 29.74 -7.14
N ALA A 46 -8.58 29.33 -7.76
CA ALA A 46 -8.70 29.00 -9.18
C ALA A 46 -8.53 30.19 -10.14
N ALA A 47 -8.31 31.42 -9.66
CA ALA A 47 -8.10 32.59 -10.53
C ALA A 47 -7.02 33.56 -10.01
N PRO A 48 -5.84 33.54 -10.65
CA PRO A 48 -5.32 34.74 -11.31
C PRO A 48 -5.15 34.50 -12.82
N PRO A 49 -5.31 35.53 -13.67
CA PRO A 49 -4.98 35.43 -15.08
C PRO A 49 -3.45 35.36 -15.23
N GLY A 50 -2.89 34.14 -15.31
CA GLY A 50 -1.47 33.93 -15.60
C GLY A 50 -0.80 32.67 -15.04
N SER A 51 -1.41 31.93 -14.10
CA SER A 51 -0.79 30.70 -13.53
C SER A 51 -1.72 29.49 -13.63
N THR A 52 -1.71 28.86 -14.81
CA THR A 52 -2.43 27.62 -15.10
C THR A 52 -1.75 26.43 -14.43
N THR A 53 -2.36 25.83 -13.39
CA THR A 53 -2.44 24.37 -13.09
C THR A 53 -2.75 24.09 -11.62
N ALA A 54 -1.99 24.67 -10.68
CA ALA A 54 -2.00 24.24 -9.28
C ALA A 54 -3.34 24.43 -8.51
N SER A 55 -4.14 25.42 -8.90
CA SER A 55 -5.37 25.75 -8.17
C SER A 55 -6.61 24.96 -8.59
N SER A 56 -6.66 24.52 -9.85
CA SER A 56 -7.66 23.56 -10.34
C SER A 56 -7.50 22.20 -9.64
N ASP A 57 -6.25 21.80 -9.39
CA ASP A 57 -5.94 20.51 -8.76
C ASP A 57 -6.37 20.45 -7.28
N LEU A 58 -6.28 21.58 -6.57
CA LEU A 58 -6.71 21.67 -5.17
C LEU A 58 -8.24 21.56 -5.04
N TYR A 59 -8.99 22.26 -5.91
CA TYR A 59 -10.44 22.12 -5.99
C TYR A 59 -10.85 20.70 -6.38
N ALA A 60 -10.24 20.12 -7.41
CA ALA A 60 -10.50 18.75 -7.84
C ALA A 60 -10.18 17.71 -6.75
N SER A 61 -9.16 17.96 -5.93
CA SER A 61 -8.78 17.10 -4.80
C SER A 61 -9.74 17.22 -3.62
N ALA A 62 -10.15 18.44 -3.26
CA ALA A 62 -11.13 18.66 -2.19
C ALA A 62 -12.49 18.08 -2.55
N CYS A 63 -12.97 18.31 -3.77
CA CYS A 63 -14.21 17.73 -4.28
C CYS A 63 -14.14 16.20 -4.36
N GLY A 64 -13.02 15.62 -4.77
CA GLY A 64 -12.80 14.17 -4.76
C GLY A 64 -12.88 13.58 -3.35
N PHE A 65 -12.25 14.22 -2.37
CA PHE A 65 -12.31 13.83 -0.96
C PHE A 65 -13.72 13.95 -0.37
N LEU A 66 -14.49 14.98 -0.71
CA LEU A 66 -15.86 15.08 -0.20
C LEU A 66 -16.79 14.07 -0.88
N LYS A 67 -16.58 13.79 -2.17
CA LYS A 67 -17.31 12.75 -2.92
C LYS A 67 -17.06 11.35 -2.37
N SER A 68 -15.89 11.06 -1.81
CA SER A 68 -15.67 9.77 -1.14
C SER A 68 -16.55 9.63 0.12
N TYR A 69 -16.72 10.72 0.86
CA TYR A 69 -17.60 10.78 2.03
C TYR A 69 -19.09 10.66 1.70
N THR A 70 -19.56 11.24 0.60
CA THR A 70 -20.96 11.05 0.15
C THR A 70 -21.25 9.59 -0.21
N LYS A 71 -20.23 8.84 -0.67
CA LYS A 71 -20.36 7.39 -0.89
C LYS A 71 -20.35 6.58 0.40
N LEU A 72 -19.63 7.03 1.43
CA LEU A 72 -19.52 6.38 2.74
C LEU A 72 -20.78 6.57 3.60
N ILE A 73 -21.38 7.76 3.57
CA ILE A 73 -22.52 8.14 4.42
C ILE A 73 -23.77 8.24 3.56
N ARG A 74 -24.51 7.11 3.44
CA ARG A 74 -25.74 7.03 2.65
C ARG A 74 -27.00 6.98 3.48
N HIS A 75 -26.88 6.57 4.74
CA HIS A 75 -28.00 6.46 5.67
C HIS A 75 -27.73 7.27 6.94
N GLU A 76 -28.80 7.63 7.65
CA GLU A 76 -28.72 8.33 8.92
C GLU A 76 -27.91 7.55 9.97
N SER A 77 -28.00 6.21 9.95
CA SER A 77 -27.16 5.33 10.77
C SER A 77 -25.67 5.48 10.49
N ASP A 78 -25.29 5.72 9.23
CA ASP A 78 -23.88 5.90 8.86
C ASP A 78 -23.37 7.27 9.35
N LEU A 79 -24.25 8.29 9.34
CA LEU A 79 -23.93 9.60 9.91
C LEU A 79 -23.73 9.50 11.42
N ALA A 80 -24.59 8.76 12.11
CA ALA A 80 -24.45 8.53 13.56
C ALA A 80 -23.11 7.84 13.89
N ILE A 81 -22.71 6.83 13.12
CA ILE A 81 -21.41 6.16 13.28
C ILE A 81 -20.25 7.13 12.99
N ALA A 82 -20.38 7.97 11.95
CA ALA A 82 -19.37 8.95 11.61
C ALA A 82 -19.18 10.01 12.71
N GLN A 83 -20.28 10.43 13.36
CA GLN A 83 -20.26 11.33 14.51
C GLN A 83 -19.65 10.65 15.75
N GLU A 84 -20.02 9.39 16.04
CA GLU A 84 -19.44 8.60 17.14
C GLU A 84 -17.91 8.47 17.00
N LYS A 85 -17.43 8.31 15.78
CA LYS A 85 -16.00 8.20 15.47
C LYS A 85 -15.29 9.53 15.28
N ASN A 86 -15.96 10.66 15.50
CA ASN A 86 -15.42 12.02 15.30
C ASN A 86 -14.89 12.28 13.88
N LEU A 87 -15.45 11.61 12.87
CA LEU A 87 -15.14 11.88 11.46
C LEU A 87 -15.81 13.17 10.97
N ILE A 88 -16.99 13.46 11.52
CA ILE A 88 -17.81 14.64 11.22
C ILE A 88 -18.24 15.25 12.56
N PRO A 89 -18.31 16.59 12.67
CA PRO A 89 -18.82 17.24 13.86
C PRO A 89 -20.25 16.81 14.19
N ALA A 90 -20.55 16.61 15.48
CA ALA A 90 -21.89 16.28 15.96
C ALA A 90 -22.93 17.39 15.72
N SER A 91 -22.51 18.59 15.31
CA SER A 91 -23.38 19.71 14.97
C SER A 91 -24.10 19.54 13.62
N VAL A 92 -23.64 18.62 12.76
CA VAL A 92 -24.22 18.42 11.42
C VAL A 92 -25.45 17.51 11.51
N THR A 93 -26.61 18.03 11.15
CA THR A 93 -27.86 17.24 11.08
C THR A 93 -27.95 16.42 9.79
N TRP A 94 -28.78 15.37 9.79
CA TRP A 94 -29.00 14.54 8.60
C TRP A 94 -29.49 15.35 7.39
N ASN A 95 -30.44 16.28 7.59
CA ASN A 95 -30.96 17.12 6.51
C ASN A 95 -29.87 18.01 5.89
N GLN A 96 -29.04 18.63 6.73
CA GLN A 96 -27.90 19.44 6.27
C GLN A 96 -26.89 18.59 5.49
N TRP A 97 -26.64 17.35 5.93
CA TRP A 97 -25.78 16.42 5.20
C TRP A 97 -26.37 16.03 3.85
N CYS A 98 -27.68 15.76 3.77
CA CYS A 98 -28.36 15.46 2.52
C CYS A 98 -28.20 16.60 1.50
N ASP A 99 -28.51 17.83 1.91
CA ASP A 99 -28.40 19.01 1.05
C ASP A 99 -26.96 19.21 0.56
N PHE A 100 -25.99 19.12 1.47
CA PHE A 100 -24.56 19.23 1.16
C PHE A 100 -24.08 18.11 0.20
N SER A 101 -24.47 16.87 0.46
CA SER A 101 -24.07 15.73 -0.36
C SER A 101 -24.65 15.81 -1.77
N ALA A 102 -25.88 16.31 -1.92
CA ALA A 102 -26.53 16.52 -3.20
C ALA A 102 -25.80 17.59 -4.02
N ASP A 103 -25.48 18.73 -3.40
CA ASP A 103 -24.75 19.82 -4.05
C ASP A 103 -23.37 19.36 -4.56
N ILE A 104 -22.63 18.59 -3.75
CA ILE A 104 -21.32 18.06 -4.15
C ILE A 104 -21.44 17.07 -5.30
N VAL A 105 -22.40 16.16 -5.26
CA VAL A 105 -22.59 15.19 -6.34
C VAL A 105 -22.96 15.90 -7.64
N LEU A 106 -23.84 16.91 -7.57
CA LEU A 106 -24.22 17.71 -8.74
C LEU A 106 -23.02 18.47 -9.32
N ASN A 107 -22.26 19.19 -8.47
CA ASN A 107 -21.12 20.00 -8.90
C ASN A 107 -19.94 19.17 -9.40
N THR A 108 -19.80 17.92 -8.95
CA THR A 108 -18.72 17.02 -9.39
C THR A 108 -19.08 16.14 -10.58
N THR A 109 -20.34 16.14 -11.02
CA THR A 109 -20.78 15.35 -12.18
C THR A 109 -20.22 15.96 -13.46
N GLY A 110 -19.28 15.27 -14.10
CA GLY A 110 -18.62 15.71 -15.33
C GLY A 110 -17.25 16.40 -15.14
N MET A 111 -16.79 16.56 -13.89
CA MET A 111 -15.45 17.08 -13.60
C MET A 111 -14.40 15.96 -13.60
N ILE A 112 -13.21 16.25 -14.12
CA ILE A 112 -12.03 15.40 -13.93
C ILE A 112 -11.54 15.62 -12.50
N LEU A 113 -11.95 14.73 -11.60
CA LEU A 113 -11.48 14.73 -10.22
C LEU A 113 -10.13 14.02 -10.12
N SER A 114 -9.43 14.23 -9.01
CA SER A 114 -8.21 13.48 -8.75
C SER A 114 -8.50 11.98 -8.71
N GLN A 115 -7.81 11.24 -9.59
CA GLN A 115 -7.99 9.80 -9.82
C GLN A 115 -7.90 8.97 -8.53
N ARG A 116 -7.19 9.50 -7.53
CA ARG A 116 -7.05 8.94 -6.19
C ARG A 116 -8.37 8.53 -5.55
N TYR A 117 -9.38 9.41 -5.55
CA TYR A 117 -10.63 9.19 -4.79
C TYR A 117 -11.68 8.37 -5.55
N ASP A 118 -11.39 8.00 -6.80
CA ASP A 118 -12.18 7.02 -7.54
C ASP A 118 -11.87 5.60 -7.07
N TYR A 119 -10.65 5.36 -6.59
CA TYR A 119 -10.27 4.13 -5.92
C TYR A 119 -10.89 4.14 -4.51
N GLY A 120 -11.89 3.29 -4.29
CA GLY A 120 -12.56 3.14 -2.99
C GLY A 120 -11.65 2.52 -1.92
N GLU A 121 -12.05 1.39 -1.35
CA GLU A 121 -11.27 0.73 -0.30
C GLU A 121 -9.98 0.09 -0.86
N LEU A 122 -8.82 0.70 -0.58
CA LEU A 122 -7.50 0.21 -0.99
C LEU A 122 -6.86 -0.64 0.11
N ARG A 123 -6.36 -1.82 -0.24
CA ARG A 123 -5.67 -2.70 0.73
C ARG A 123 -4.22 -2.24 0.91
N LEU A 124 -3.86 -1.82 2.12
CA LEU A 124 -2.51 -1.32 2.46
C LEU A 124 -1.40 -2.31 2.12
N THR A 125 -1.64 -3.61 2.31
CA THR A 125 -0.62 -4.63 2.00
C THR A 125 -0.28 -4.69 0.51
N ARG A 126 -1.26 -4.48 -0.38
CA ARG A 126 -1.03 -4.44 -1.83
C ARG A 126 -0.36 -3.14 -2.26
N LEU A 127 -0.72 -2.05 -1.60
CA LEU A 127 -0.15 -0.74 -1.88
C LEU A 127 1.32 -0.69 -1.42
N ASN A 128 1.64 -1.16 -0.21
CA ASN A 128 3.02 -1.32 0.24
C ASN A 128 3.81 -2.26 -0.69
N LEU A 129 3.22 -3.38 -1.14
CA LEU A 129 3.87 -4.26 -2.12
C LEU A 129 4.17 -3.53 -3.43
N LEU A 130 3.23 -2.72 -3.94
CA LEU A 130 3.43 -1.94 -5.16
C LEU A 130 4.54 -0.90 -5.00
N TYR A 131 4.55 -0.16 -3.89
CA TYR A 131 5.63 0.78 -3.57
C TYR A 131 6.98 0.08 -3.43
N GLU A 132 7.03 -1.09 -2.79
CA GLU A 132 8.24 -1.90 -2.66
C GLU A 132 8.70 -2.49 -4.01
N MET A 133 7.77 -2.90 -4.89
CA MET A 133 8.09 -3.37 -6.24
C MET A 133 8.63 -2.25 -7.14
N HIS A 134 8.10 -1.05 -7.01
CA HIS A 134 8.60 0.14 -7.70
C HIS A 134 9.78 0.79 -6.98
N ALA A 135 10.24 0.18 -5.89
CA ALA A 135 11.43 0.56 -5.15
C ALA A 135 11.39 2.02 -4.68
N CYS A 136 10.20 2.44 -4.27
CA CYS A 136 9.90 3.69 -3.56
C CYS A 136 9.80 3.41 -2.06
N GLU A 137 9.92 4.46 -1.24
CA GLU A 137 9.70 4.36 0.20
C GLU A 137 8.32 3.74 0.52
N PRO A 138 8.23 2.85 1.52
CA PRO A 138 6.97 2.23 1.89
C PRO A 138 5.98 3.29 2.37
N PHE A 139 4.76 3.23 1.83
CA PHE A 139 3.71 4.23 2.03
C PHE A 139 3.30 4.42 3.50
N HIS A 140 3.31 3.34 4.28
CA HIS A 140 3.05 3.40 5.71
C HIS A 140 3.93 2.43 6.50
N TRP A 141 4.67 2.98 7.46
CA TRP A 141 5.55 2.29 8.38
C TRP A 141 4.79 1.68 9.57
N GLY A 142 3.66 1.01 9.31
CA GLY A 142 3.13 0.05 10.27
C GLY A 142 4.07 -1.14 10.37
N ASP A 143 3.90 -1.98 11.38
CA ASP A 143 4.70 -3.16 11.85
C ASP A 143 5.00 -4.29 10.80
N HIS A 144 5.03 -3.94 9.51
CA HIS A 144 4.99 -4.80 8.34
C HIS A 144 6.32 -5.43 7.99
N ARG A 145 7.46 -4.98 8.52
CA ARG A 145 8.76 -5.60 8.18
C ARG A 145 8.80 -7.07 8.59
N TYR A 146 8.23 -7.39 9.76
CA TYR A 146 8.19 -8.77 10.25
C TYR A 146 7.05 -9.57 9.63
N LYS A 147 5.85 -8.99 9.52
CA LYS A 147 4.73 -9.69 8.89
C LYS A 147 4.97 -9.97 7.42
N PHE A 148 5.50 -9.03 6.63
CA PHE A 148 5.74 -9.24 5.20
C PHE A 148 6.79 -10.32 4.93
N LEU A 149 7.88 -10.38 5.71
CA LEU A 149 8.85 -11.45 5.60
C LEU A 149 8.23 -12.80 5.95
N LEU A 150 7.43 -12.86 7.02
CA LEU A 150 6.72 -14.08 7.39
C LEU A 150 5.63 -14.47 6.39
N ASP A 151 4.91 -13.51 5.78
CA ASP A 151 3.83 -13.74 4.81
C ASP A 151 4.40 -14.12 3.41
N THR A 152 5.59 -13.59 3.08
CA THR A 152 6.33 -13.98 1.87
C THR A 152 6.96 -15.37 2.04
N ILE A 153 7.43 -15.71 3.24
CA ILE A 153 7.97 -17.03 3.58
C ILE A 153 6.86 -18.05 3.86
N SER A 154 5.64 -17.62 4.20
CA SER A 154 4.46 -18.48 4.40
C SER A 154 3.86 -18.97 3.08
N HIS A 155 4.70 -19.47 2.18
CA HIS A 155 4.23 -20.56 1.34
C HIS A 155 4.05 -21.77 2.27
N GLU A 156 2.85 -21.94 2.82
CA GLU A 156 2.48 -23.10 3.65
C GLU A 156 2.90 -24.43 2.99
N TRP A 157 2.88 -24.46 1.66
CA TRP A 157 3.38 -25.54 0.81
C TRP A 157 4.87 -25.87 0.99
N LEU A 158 5.74 -24.88 1.16
CA LEU A 158 7.18 -25.11 1.36
C LEU A 158 7.47 -25.74 2.71
N LEU A 159 6.78 -25.28 3.76
CA LEU A 159 6.93 -25.82 5.11
C LEU A 159 6.43 -27.27 5.18
N PHE A 160 5.27 -27.55 4.57
CA PHE A 160 4.74 -28.91 4.44
C PHE A 160 5.70 -29.83 3.66
N THR A 161 6.25 -29.33 2.54
CA THR A 161 7.20 -30.07 1.70
C THR A 161 8.51 -30.36 2.45
N PHE A 162 9.01 -29.39 3.22
CA PHE A 162 10.19 -29.56 4.06
C PHE A 162 9.98 -30.61 5.15
N VAL A 163 8.84 -30.54 5.86
CA VAL A 163 8.46 -31.54 6.87
C VAL A 163 8.30 -32.93 6.24
N TYR A 164 7.68 -33.02 5.07
CA TYR A 164 7.55 -34.29 4.35
C TYR A 164 8.92 -34.90 3.99
N PHE A 165 9.81 -34.12 3.37
CA PHE A 165 11.14 -34.62 2.99
C PHE A 165 12.00 -34.98 4.21
N THR A 166 11.93 -34.22 5.30
CA THR A 166 12.67 -34.55 6.53
C THR A 166 12.18 -35.87 7.14
N VAL A 167 10.87 -36.14 7.16
CA VAL A 167 10.32 -37.42 7.62
C VAL A 167 10.75 -38.58 6.71
N VAL A 168 10.68 -38.41 5.38
CA VAL A 168 11.11 -39.46 4.43
C VAL A 168 12.60 -39.75 4.55
N LEU A 169 13.44 -38.71 4.66
CA LEU A 169 14.89 -38.88 4.80
C LEU A 169 15.28 -39.53 6.13
N THR A 170 14.63 -39.16 7.23
CA THR A 170 14.88 -39.77 8.55
C THR A 170 14.43 -41.23 8.57
N ALA A 171 13.29 -41.57 7.99
CA ALA A 171 12.85 -42.95 7.82
C ALA A 171 13.83 -43.76 6.95
N MET A 172 14.34 -43.17 5.88
CA MET A 172 15.34 -43.80 5.01
C MET A 172 16.66 -44.07 5.75
N GLN A 173 17.13 -43.12 6.56
CA GLN A 173 18.30 -43.30 7.43
C GLN A 173 18.09 -44.47 8.42
N ALA A 174 16.90 -44.59 8.99
CA ALA A 174 16.56 -45.68 9.91
C ALA A 174 16.56 -47.05 9.20
N VAL A 175 16.05 -47.14 7.97
CA VAL A 175 16.05 -48.40 7.18
C VAL A 175 17.46 -48.84 6.80
N LEU A 176 18.33 -47.90 6.40
CA LEU A 176 19.73 -48.21 6.05
C LEU A 176 20.54 -48.73 7.24
N ALA A 177 20.18 -48.34 8.47
CA ALA A 177 20.84 -48.82 9.69
C ALA A 177 20.50 -50.28 10.03
N THR A 178 19.52 -50.89 9.37
CA THR A 178 19.13 -52.29 9.60
C THR A 178 20.00 -53.28 8.81
N GLN A 179 20.06 -54.53 9.26
CA GLN A 179 20.80 -55.60 8.57
C GLN A 179 20.28 -55.86 7.13
N TYR A 180 18.98 -55.62 6.90
CA TYR A 180 18.35 -55.74 5.57
C TYR A 180 18.76 -54.60 4.62
N GLY A 181 18.90 -53.37 5.13
CA GLY A 181 19.38 -52.22 4.37
C GLY A 181 20.89 -52.27 4.09
N ALA A 182 21.67 -52.77 5.05
CA ALA A 182 23.13 -52.90 4.91
C ALA A 182 23.55 -53.99 3.90
N GLY A 183 22.77 -55.06 3.77
CA GLY A 183 23.10 -56.19 2.90
C GLY A 183 22.63 -56.08 1.44
N SER A 184 21.78 -55.09 1.10
CA SER A 184 21.17 -54.98 -0.23
C SER A 184 21.68 -53.77 -1.02
N VAL A 185 22.44 -54.05 -2.07
CA VAL A 185 23.05 -53.03 -2.96
C VAL A 185 21.99 -52.14 -3.63
N GLY A 186 20.80 -52.69 -3.90
CA GLY A 186 19.69 -51.94 -4.50
C GLY A 186 19.14 -50.83 -3.59
N ILE A 187 18.98 -51.10 -2.30
CA ILE A 187 18.43 -50.14 -1.33
C ILE A 187 19.45 -49.04 -1.05
N GLN A 188 20.74 -49.38 -0.96
CA GLN A 188 21.82 -48.41 -0.78
C GLN A 188 21.95 -47.46 -1.98
N ARG A 189 21.84 -47.97 -3.22
CA ARG A 189 21.88 -47.13 -4.42
C ARG A 189 20.67 -46.20 -4.51
N ALA A 190 19.48 -46.69 -4.18
CA ALA A 190 18.27 -45.86 -4.16
C ALA A 190 18.36 -44.74 -3.11
N ALA A 191 18.93 -45.05 -1.94
CA ALA A 191 19.10 -44.07 -0.88
C ALA A 191 20.15 -43.02 -1.17
N PHE A 192 21.27 -43.41 -1.78
CA PHE A 192 22.27 -42.47 -2.25
C PHE A 192 21.69 -41.51 -3.30
N GLY A 193 20.94 -42.03 -4.28
CA GLY A 193 20.28 -41.20 -5.30
C GLY A 193 19.27 -40.22 -4.71
N CYS A 194 18.43 -40.68 -3.78
CA CYS A 194 17.45 -39.83 -3.11
C CYS A 194 18.10 -38.73 -2.25
N GLY A 195 19.16 -39.07 -1.51
CA GLY A 195 19.92 -38.11 -0.71
C GLY A 195 20.59 -37.02 -1.56
N VAL A 196 21.25 -37.41 -2.65
CA VAL A 196 21.86 -36.45 -3.59
C VAL A 196 20.80 -35.55 -4.21
N PHE A 197 19.64 -36.09 -4.60
CA PHE A 197 18.54 -35.31 -5.15
C PHE A 197 18.05 -34.24 -4.16
N VAL A 198 17.79 -34.62 -2.90
CA VAL A 198 17.35 -33.64 -1.90
C VAL A 198 18.42 -32.59 -1.61
N LEU A 199 19.70 -32.98 -1.61
CA LEU A 199 20.80 -32.03 -1.40
C LEU A 199 20.93 -31.03 -2.55
N VAL A 200 20.75 -31.47 -3.80
CA VAL A 200 20.75 -30.58 -4.98
C VAL A 200 19.54 -29.64 -4.95
N VAL A 201 18.35 -30.13 -4.61
CA VAL A 201 17.14 -29.29 -4.52
C VAL A 201 17.26 -28.29 -3.38
N ALA A 202 17.69 -28.72 -2.19
CA ALA A 202 17.88 -27.83 -1.04
C ALA A 202 18.98 -26.79 -1.30
N GLY A 203 20.16 -27.23 -1.77
CA GLY A 203 21.26 -26.33 -2.10
C GLY A 203 20.90 -25.35 -3.22
N GLY A 204 20.24 -25.83 -4.28
CA GLY A 204 19.74 -25.00 -5.36
C GLY A 204 18.71 -23.98 -4.88
N SER A 205 17.79 -24.37 -4.01
CA SER A 205 16.81 -23.46 -3.42
C SER A 205 17.45 -22.35 -2.57
N CYS A 206 18.49 -22.68 -1.79
CA CYS A 206 19.25 -21.70 -1.02
C CYS A 206 19.99 -20.69 -1.91
N VAL A 207 20.61 -21.16 -3.00
CA VAL A 207 21.30 -20.29 -3.96
C VAL A 207 20.30 -19.38 -4.68
N LEU A 208 19.18 -19.94 -5.15
CA LEU A 208 18.13 -19.15 -5.80
C LEU A 208 17.53 -18.10 -4.86
N MET A 209 17.31 -18.45 -3.58
CA MET A 209 16.87 -17.49 -2.56
C MET A 209 17.92 -16.40 -2.34
N GLY A 210 19.20 -16.75 -2.24
CA GLY A 210 20.29 -15.79 -2.09
C GLY A 210 20.39 -14.83 -3.28
N VAL A 211 20.28 -15.34 -4.50
CA VAL A 211 20.25 -14.52 -5.73
C VAL A 211 19.02 -13.63 -5.76
N PHE A 212 17.85 -14.14 -5.38
CA PHE A 212 16.62 -13.35 -5.32
C PHE A 212 16.74 -12.19 -4.32
N VAL A 213 17.23 -12.46 -3.12
CA VAL A 213 17.48 -11.43 -2.09
C VAL A 213 18.51 -10.42 -2.58
N TRP A 214 19.60 -10.88 -3.20
CA TRP A 214 20.63 -10.00 -3.76
C TRP A 214 20.10 -9.10 -4.88
N LEU A 215 19.31 -9.65 -5.81
CA LEU A 215 18.67 -8.88 -6.88
C LEU A 215 17.70 -7.83 -6.32
N ARG A 216 16.92 -8.19 -5.30
CA ARG A 216 16.02 -7.23 -4.63
C ARG A 216 16.83 -6.12 -3.96
N ALA A 217 17.87 -6.45 -3.21
CA ALA A 217 18.76 -5.46 -2.59
C ALA A 217 19.44 -4.56 -3.63
N TYR A 218 19.87 -5.14 -4.75
CA TYR A 218 20.48 -4.39 -5.86
C TYR A 218 19.48 -3.41 -6.50
N VAL A 219 18.24 -3.85 -6.76
CA VAL A 219 17.18 -2.99 -7.31
C VAL A 219 16.85 -1.85 -6.35
N LEU A 220 16.71 -2.13 -5.04
CA LEU A 220 16.44 -1.11 -4.02
C LEU A 220 17.58 -0.10 -3.90
N PHE A 221 18.83 -0.56 -3.89
CA PHE A 221 19.99 0.34 -3.88
C PHE A 221 20.04 1.22 -5.13
N PHE A 222 19.71 0.64 -6.29
CA PHE A 222 19.73 1.37 -7.55
C PHE A 222 18.57 2.38 -7.66
N SER A 223 17.37 2.06 -7.16
CA SER A 223 16.23 2.97 -7.22
C SER A 223 16.40 4.20 -6.33
N GLU A 224 16.86 4.01 -5.09
CA GLU A 224 17.13 5.10 -4.13
C GLU A 224 18.17 6.07 -4.71
N THR A 225 19.25 5.52 -5.28
CA THR A 225 20.28 6.34 -5.92
C THR A 225 19.82 6.98 -7.22
N TRP A 226 18.86 6.39 -7.95
CA TRP A 226 18.34 6.94 -9.20
C TRP A 226 17.33 8.06 -8.97
N ILE A 227 16.39 7.89 -8.02
CA ILE A 227 15.40 8.90 -7.63
C ILE A 227 16.08 10.13 -7.04
N GLY A 228 17.05 9.93 -6.13
CA GLY A 228 17.85 11.03 -5.59
C GLY A 228 18.56 11.82 -6.71
N ARG A 229 19.18 11.13 -7.67
CA ARG A 229 19.88 11.78 -8.80
C ARG A 229 18.96 12.58 -9.72
N GLN A 230 17.71 12.17 -9.91
CA GLN A 230 16.74 12.93 -10.72
C GLN A 230 16.30 14.22 -10.03
N GLN A 231 16.00 14.16 -8.73
CA GLN A 231 15.63 15.35 -7.95
C GLN A 231 16.78 16.36 -7.86
N TYR A 232 18.02 15.89 -7.64
CA TYR A 232 19.20 16.77 -7.66
C TYR A 232 19.43 17.43 -9.02
N ARG A 233 19.20 16.73 -10.13
CA ARG A 233 19.33 17.32 -11.48
C ARG A 233 18.30 18.41 -11.74
N ILE A 234 17.05 18.21 -11.33
CA ILE A 234 15.99 19.20 -11.53
C ILE A 234 16.27 20.46 -10.68
N TYR A 235 16.65 20.29 -9.41
CA TYR A 235 17.02 21.41 -8.53
C TYR A 235 18.22 22.21 -9.05
N TYR A 236 19.25 21.54 -9.58
CA TYR A 236 20.42 22.23 -10.14
C TYR A 236 20.11 22.98 -11.44
N LEU A 237 19.23 22.42 -12.29
CA LEU A 237 18.82 23.07 -13.53
C LEU A 237 17.98 24.32 -13.25
N ASP A 238 17.03 24.27 -12.32
CA ASP A 238 16.26 25.45 -11.91
C ASP A 238 17.18 26.54 -11.35
N ARG A 239 18.16 26.17 -10.50
CA ARG A 239 19.11 27.14 -9.93
C ARG A 239 20.06 27.76 -10.97
N ILE A 240 20.44 27.01 -12.00
CA ILE A 240 21.25 27.52 -13.11
C ILE A 240 20.41 28.45 -13.99
N LEU A 241 19.14 28.11 -14.23
CA LEU A 241 18.21 28.95 -14.99
C LEU A 241 17.92 30.27 -14.26
N GLU A 242 17.70 30.24 -12.95
CA GLU A 242 17.56 31.46 -12.14
C GLU A 242 18.81 32.34 -12.18
N ALA A 243 20.00 31.74 -12.11
CA ALA A 243 21.27 32.47 -12.18
C ALA A 243 21.51 33.10 -13.57
N LEU A 244 21.06 32.45 -14.65
CA LEU A 244 21.12 32.98 -16.01
C LEU A 244 20.13 34.14 -16.23
N VAL A 245 18.89 34.00 -15.75
CA VAL A 245 17.84 35.03 -15.87
C VAL A 245 18.18 36.29 -15.05
N LEU A 246 18.91 36.15 -13.94
CA LEU A 246 19.38 37.29 -13.13
C LEU A 246 20.65 37.96 -13.69
N SER A 247 21.24 37.42 -14.74
CA SER A 247 22.47 37.93 -15.37
C SER A 247 22.25 38.71 -16.67
N GLU A 248 21.01 38.77 -17.17
CA GLU A 248 20.54 39.62 -18.28
C GLU A 248 19.79 40.86 -17.76
#